data_AF-A0A3Q4I866-F1
#
_entry.id   AF-A0A3Q4I866-F1
#
_cell.length_a   1.000
_cell.length_b   1.000
_cell.length_c   1.000
_cell.angle_alpha   90.00
_cell.angle_beta   90.00
_cell.angle_gamma   90.00
#
_symmetry.space_group_name_H-M   'P 1'
#
loop_
_entity.id
_entity.type
_entity.pdbx_description
1 polymer ?
#
loop_
_entity_poly.entity_id
_entity_poly.type
_entity_poly.pdbx_seq_one_letter_code
_entity_poly.pdbx_strand_id
1 'polypeptide(L)'
;SSLLCKAGRTSTSFPLMRVCVCEWINNVRAGSFASQGNHIKASSKLVAFNTEQAGGGMLGLSSVQPGSDGQRAVTQISCHSDLVTDMDFSPFDESLLATCSVDETVKLWRLCDLAQEQSSSPELTLRPGQGRLELVLFHPTSSGLLAVGATKSAQIWDTNCQELTG
;
A
#
# COMPACT_ATOMS: atom_id res chain seq x y z
N SER A 1 -29.78 17.00 -5.13
CA SER A 1 -29.87 17.02 -6.61
C SER A 1 -28.92 15.98 -7.15
N SER A 2 -29.45 14.79 -7.46
CA SER A 2 -28.72 13.62 -7.92
C SER A 2 -28.50 13.67 -9.43
N LEU A 3 -27.25 13.58 -9.87
CA LEU A 3 -26.89 13.41 -11.28
C LEU A 3 -26.83 11.92 -11.60
N LEU A 4 -27.86 11.45 -12.31
CA LEU A 4 -27.92 10.13 -12.93
C LEU A 4 -27.30 10.24 -14.32
N CYS A 5 -26.20 9.54 -14.60
CA CYS A 5 -25.65 9.45 -15.96
C CYS A 5 -26.04 8.09 -16.57
N LYS A 6 -26.90 8.11 -17.58
CA LYS A 6 -27.40 6.94 -18.32
C LYS A 6 -26.51 6.74 -19.54
N ALA A 7 -25.78 5.62 -19.61
CA ALA A 7 -24.90 5.33 -20.75
C ALA A 7 -25.71 4.86 -21.97
N GLY A 8 -25.70 5.63 -23.06
CA GLY A 8 -26.16 5.24 -24.39
C GLY A 8 -25.02 4.61 -25.20
N ARG A 9 -25.32 3.59 -26.01
CA ARG A 9 -24.34 2.88 -26.85
C ARG A 9 -24.26 3.42 -28.29
N THR A 10 -23.09 3.13 -28.87
CA THR A 10 -22.70 3.00 -30.29
C THR A 10 -22.11 4.23 -31.00
N SER A 11 -20.79 4.21 -31.20
CA SER A 11 -20.14 4.69 -32.43
C SER A 11 -18.74 4.07 -32.57
N THR A 12 -18.39 3.70 -33.79
CA THR A 12 -17.19 2.96 -34.19
C THR A 12 -15.94 3.82 -34.20
N SER A 13 -15.15 3.77 -33.13
CA SER A 13 -13.71 4.00 -33.13
C SER A 13 -13.16 3.16 -32.00
N PHE A 14 -12.10 2.36 -32.20
CA PHE A 14 -11.50 1.53 -31.15
C PHE A 14 -11.31 2.36 -29.87
N PRO A 15 -12.19 2.23 -28.85
CA PRO A 15 -12.04 3.02 -27.65
C PRO A 15 -11.01 2.29 -26.80
N LEU A 16 -10.08 3.02 -26.21
CA LEU A 16 -9.51 2.57 -24.94
C LEU A 16 -10.72 2.33 -24.03
N MET A 17 -11.09 1.06 -23.85
CA MET A 17 -12.22 0.69 -23.03
C MET A 17 -11.79 0.93 -21.58
N ARG A 18 -11.98 2.16 -21.08
CA ARG A 18 -12.01 2.41 -19.64
C ARG A 18 -13.25 1.73 -19.11
N VAL A 19 -13.08 0.51 -18.62
CA VAL A 19 -14.10 -0.15 -17.80
C VAL A 19 -14.10 0.58 -16.46
N CYS A 20 -14.93 1.62 -16.36
CA CYS A 20 -15.26 2.22 -15.07
C CYS A 20 -16.29 1.28 -14.43
N VAL A 21 -15.84 0.42 -13.53
CA VAL A 21 -16.76 -0.39 -12.73
C VAL A 21 -17.46 0.56 -11.77
N CYS A 22 -18.80 0.63 -11.81
CA CYS A 22 -19.61 1.45 -10.91
C CYS A 22 -19.66 0.86 -9.47
N GLU A 23 -18.50 0.56 -8.90
CA GLU A 23 -18.36 0.03 -7.54
C GLU A 23 -17.42 0.95 -6.74
N TRP A 24 -17.86 1.33 -5.54
CA TRP A 24 -17.18 2.32 -4.71
C TRP A 24 -16.75 1.66 -3.40
N ILE A 25 -15.50 1.90 -2.97
CA ILE A 25 -15.08 1.60 -1.60
C ILE A 25 -15.52 2.79 -0.73
N ASN A 26 -16.59 2.61 0.04
CA ASN A 26 -17.11 3.63 0.94
C ASN A 26 -16.44 3.55 2.32
N ASN A 27 -16.54 4.60 3.13
CA ASN A 27 -16.01 4.69 4.50
C ASN A 27 -14.48 4.60 4.64
N VAL A 28 -13.74 4.92 3.58
CA VAL A 28 -12.28 5.08 3.64
C VAL A 28 -11.93 6.43 4.26
N ARG A 29 -11.37 6.43 5.48
CA ARG A 29 -10.78 7.63 6.09
C ARG A 29 -9.33 7.78 5.64
N ALA A 30 -9.13 8.23 4.40
CA ALA A 30 -7.80 8.49 3.85
C ALA A 30 -7.16 9.70 4.56
N GLY A 31 -5.91 9.56 4.99
CA GLY A 31 -5.17 10.65 5.62
C GLY A 31 -4.60 11.65 4.60
N SER A 32 -4.70 12.95 4.92
CA SER A 32 -4.12 14.04 4.13
C SER A 32 -2.73 14.40 4.65
N PHE A 33 -1.79 13.47 4.55
CA PHE A 33 -0.43 13.71 4.98
C PHE A 33 0.39 14.36 3.87
N ALA A 34 1.21 15.35 4.23
CA ALA A 34 2.20 15.92 3.31
C ALA A 34 3.35 14.91 3.12
N SER A 35 3.10 13.84 2.36
CA SER A 35 4.13 12.98 1.80
C SER A 35 4.02 12.96 0.29
N GLN A 36 5.14 12.76 -0.40
CA GLN A 36 5.19 12.67 -1.87
C GLN A 36 5.01 11.24 -2.38
N GLY A 37 4.93 10.27 -1.46
CA GLY A 37 4.78 8.85 -1.74
C GLY A 37 3.35 8.45 -2.11
N ASN A 38 3.16 7.16 -2.35
CA ASN A 38 1.90 6.58 -2.72
C ASN A 38 0.98 6.46 -1.50
N HIS A 39 -0.19 7.09 -1.56
CA HIS A 39 -1.20 6.98 -0.50
C HIS A 39 -2.15 5.80 -0.69
N ILE A 40 -2.17 5.21 -1.89
CA ILE A 40 -2.97 4.03 -2.25
C ILE A 40 -2.14 3.15 -3.19
N LYS A 41 -2.07 1.86 -2.90
CA LYS A 41 -1.45 0.83 -3.74
C LYS A 41 -2.32 -0.42 -3.76
N ALA A 42 -2.17 -1.24 -4.78
CA ALA A 42 -2.91 -2.49 -4.89
C ALA A 42 -2.03 -3.62 -5.40
N SER A 43 -2.27 -4.81 -4.86
CA SER A 43 -1.90 -6.08 -5.47
C SER A 43 -3.09 -6.65 -6.25
N SER A 44 -2.97 -7.89 -6.73
CA SER A 44 -4.06 -8.66 -7.32
C SER A 44 -5.22 -8.94 -6.36
N LYS A 45 -4.96 -8.91 -5.03
CA LYS A 45 -5.92 -9.29 -4.00
C LYS A 45 -6.31 -8.15 -3.08
N LEU A 46 -5.36 -7.29 -2.73
CA LEU A 46 -5.54 -6.28 -1.69
C LEU A 46 -5.29 -4.88 -2.23
N VAL A 47 -6.00 -3.92 -1.67
CA VAL A 47 -5.76 -2.49 -1.80
C VAL A 47 -5.30 -1.99 -0.44
N ALA A 48 -4.11 -1.40 -0.39
CA ALA A 48 -3.55 -0.73 0.77
C ALA A 48 -3.70 0.78 0.61
N PHE A 49 -4.01 1.47 1.70
CA PHE A 49 -4.11 2.92 1.70
C PHE A 49 -3.77 3.51 3.07
N ASN A 50 -3.26 4.74 3.07
CA ASN A 50 -2.99 5.47 4.31
C ASN A 50 -4.29 5.84 5.01
N THR A 51 -4.37 5.61 6.32
CA THR A 51 -5.55 6.00 7.11
C THR A 51 -5.21 7.09 8.10
N GLU A 52 -6.14 8.02 8.32
CA GLU A 52 -5.99 9.02 9.36
C GLU A 52 -6.44 8.45 10.71
N GLN A 53 -5.48 8.14 11.57
CA GLN A 53 -5.72 7.99 13.00
C GLN A 53 -4.76 8.90 13.78
N ALA A 54 -5.26 9.53 14.83
CA ALA A 54 -4.47 10.40 15.67
C ALA A 54 -3.39 9.57 16.40
N GLY A 55 -2.12 9.78 16.04
CA GLY A 55 -0.98 9.32 16.85
C GLY A 55 -0.20 8.09 16.37
N GLY A 56 -0.34 7.63 15.11
CA GLY A 56 0.49 6.52 14.63
C GLY A 56 0.42 6.24 13.13
N GLY A 57 1.37 5.44 12.62
CA GLY A 57 1.46 5.01 11.23
C GLY A 57 0.56 3.83 10.93
N MET A 58 -0.74 4.10 10.83
CA MET A 58 -1.78 3.12 10.51
C MET A 58 -1.99 2.97 9.00
N LEU A 59 -2.20 1.72 8.59
CA LEU A 59 -2.52 1.36 7.20
C LEU A 59 -3.86 0.65 7.12
N GLY A 60 -4.65 1.01 6.11
CA GLY A 60 -5.95 0.42 5.81
C GLY A 60 -5.81 -0.56 4.66
N LEU A 61 -6.48 -1.69 4.78
CA LEU A 61 -6.48 -2.77 3.81
C LEU A 61 -7.92 -3.10 3.40
N SER A 62 -8.15 -3.24 2.10
CA SER A 62 -9.41 -3.63 1.48
C SER A 62 -9.17 -4.75 0.48
N SER A 63 -10.14 -5.63 0.29
CA SER A 63 -10.11 -6.57 -0.84
C SER A 63 -10.33 -5.82 -2.15
N VAL A 64 -9.64 -6.25 -3.22
CA VAL A 64 -9.88 -5.78 -4.60
C VAL A 64 -11.24 -6.28 -5.10
N GLN A 65 -11.59 -7.53 -4.76
CA GLN A 65 -12.87 -8.12 -5.12
C GLN A 65 -13.94 -7.85 -4.04
N PRO A 66 -15.17 -7.48 -4.41
CA PRO A 66 -16.27 -7.37 -3.47
C PRO A 66 -16.52 -8.69 -2.74
N GLY A 67 -16.92 -8.62 -1.48
CA GLY A 67 -17.46 -9.80 -0.78
C GLY A 67 -18.77 -10.25 -1.42
N SER A 68 -19.26 -11.45 -1.05
CA SER A 68 -20.56 -11.99 -1.46
C SER A 68 -21.74 -11.02 -1.28
N ASP A 69 -21.58 -10.12 -0.32
CA ASP A 69 -22.58 -9.17 0.17
C ASP A 69 -22.49 -7.82 -0.57
N GLY A 70 -21.58 -7.70 -1.54
CA GLY A 70 -21.27 -6.47 -2.27
C GLY A 70 -20.53 -5.41 -1.44
N GLN A 71 -20.26 -5.69 -0.17
CA GLN A 71 -19.47 -4.83 0.71
C GLN A 71 -17.98 -5.20 0.66
N ARG A 72 -17.11 -4.20 0.80
CA ARG A 72 -15.68 -4.39 0.96
C ARG A 72 -15.31 -4.07 2.41
N ALA A 73 -14.94 -5.11 3.15
CA ALA A 73 -14.44 -4.95 4.50
C ALA A 73 -13.11 -4.17 4.48
N VAL A 74 -12.96 -3.26 5.43
CA VAL A 74 -11.72 -2.53 5.65
C VAL A 74 -11.13 -3.01 6.97
N THR A 75 -9.90 -3.51 6.91
CA THR A 75 -9.11 -3.86 8.10
C THR A 75 -8.01 -2.81 8.28
N GLN A 76 -7.62 -2.54 9.51
CA GLN A 76 -6.52 -1.64 9.81
C GLN A 76 -5.38 -2.39 10.49
N ILE A 77 -4.15 -2.02 10.16
CA ILE A 77 -2.94 -2.52 10.80
C ILE A 77 -2.10 -1.36 11.31
N SER A 78 -1.52 -1.52 12.51
CA SER A 78 -0.59 -0.56 13.10
C SER A 78 0.81 -0.87 12.59
N CYS A 79 1.25 -0.15 11.55
CA CYS A 79 2.52 -0.46 10.90
C CYS A 79 3.71 0.20 11.59
N HIS A 80 3.58 1.48 11.87
CA HIS A 80 4.68 2.35 12.27
C HIS A 80 4.33 3.20 13.49
N SER A 81 5.34 3.64 14.23
CA SER A 81 5.14 4.54 15.38
C SER A 81 4.88 5.98 14.96
N ASP A 82 5.14 6.30 13.69
CA ASP A 82 4.93 7.61 13.08
C ASP A 82 4.40 7.45 11.65
N LEU A 83 4.07 8.57 11.01
CA LEU A 83 3.47 8.66 9.68
C LEU A 83 4.12 7.73 8.64
N VAL A 84 3.30 6.89 8.02
CA VAL A 84 3.66 6.14 6.80
C VAL A 84 3.77 7.11 5.63
N THR A 85 4.97 7.25 5.08
CA THR A 85 5.28 8.21 4.01
C THR A 85 5.06 7.63 2.62
N ASP A 86 5.33 6.34 2.44
CA ASP A 86 5.14 5.60 1.19
C ASP A 86 4.94 4.10 1.45
N MET A 87 4.39 3.41 0.46
CA MET A 87 4.19 1.96 0.46
C MET A 87 4.27 1.40 -0.96
N ASP A 88 4.66 0.13 -1.08
CA ASP A 88 4.67 -0.56 -2.37
C ASP A 88 4.48 -2.07 -2.20
N PHE A 89 3.69 -2.67 -3.11
CA PHE A 89 3.52 -4.12 -3.16
C PHE A 89 4.64 -4.76 -3.97
N SER A 90 5.07 -5.95 -3.57
CA SER A 90 6.03 -6.71 -4.37
C SER A 90 5.41 -7.13 -5.70
N PRO A 91 6.10 -6.91 -6.84
CA PRO A 91 5.64 -7.39 -8.13
C PRO A 91 5.78 -8.92 -8.27
N PHE A 92 6.46 -9.58 -7.32
CA PHE A 92 6.70 -11.03 -7.33
C PHE A 92 5.90 -11.78 -6.26
N ASP A 93 5.36 -11.09 -5.25
CA ASP A 93 4.56 -11.67 -4.15
C ASP A 93 3.40 -10.74 -3.81
N GLU A 94 2.17 -11.15 -4.16
CA GLU A 94 0.95 -10.36 -3.97
C GLU A 94 0.57 -10.11 -2.50
N SER A 95 1.16 -10.90 -1.58
CA SER A 95 0.98 -10.81 -0.14
C SER A 95 2.07 -9.98 0.53
N LEU A 96 3.13 -9.60 -0.18
CA LEU A 96 4.24 -8.85 0.39
C LEU A 96 4.08 -7.36 0.14
N LEU A 97 3.98 -6.59 1.22
CA LEU A 97 3.91 -5.13 1.19
C LEU A 97 5.11 -4.54 1.92
N ALA A 98 5.77 -3.56 1.31
CA ALA A 98 6.76 -2.71 1.97
C ALA A 98 6.12 -1.38 2.37
N THR A 99 6.42 -0.90 3.58
CA THR A 99 6.03 0.42 4.08
C THR A 99 7.25 1.16 4.60
N CYS A 100 7.32 2.48 4.40
CA CYS A 100 8.32 3.32 5.04
C CYS A 100 7.68 4.47 5.80
N SER A 101 8.40 4.99 6.80
CA SER A 101 7.86 5.99 7.71
C SER A 101 8.88 7.05 8.11
N VAL A 102 8.35 8.12 8.70
CA VAL A 102 9.12 9.12 9.45
C VAL A 102 9.85 8.51 10.65
N ASP A 103 9.44 7.34 11.13
CA ASP A 103 10.12 6.59 12.21
C ASP A 103 11.48 5.98 11.82
N GLU A 104 11.99 6.33 10.64
CA GLU A 104 13.29 5.91 10.07
C GLU A 104 13.40 4.41 9.77
N THR A 105 12.26 3.70 9.72
CA THR A 105 12.23 2.27 9.40
C THR A 105 11.49 1.97 8.11
N VAL A 106 11.96 0.92 7.42
CA VAL A 106 11.17 0.22 6.40
C VAL A 106 10.69 -1.09 7.02
N LYS A 107 9.42 -1.41 6.86
CA LYS A 107 8.83 -2.67 7.34
C LYS A 107 8.24 -3.44 6.18
N LEU A 108 8.49 -4.74 6.16
CA LEU A 108 7.87 -5.67 5.21
C LEU A 108 6.78 -6.46 5.94
N TRP A 109 5.62 -6.54 5.30
CA TRP A 109 4.42 -7.15 5.84
C TRP A 109 3.98 -8.26 4.92
N ARG A 110 3.79 -9.45 5.50
CA ARG A 110 3.09 -10.55 4.84
C ARG A 110 1.60 -10.45 5.20
N LEU A 111 0.82 -10.03 4.23
CA LEU A 111 -0.62 -9.83 4.35
C LEU A 111 -1.37 -11.09 3.93
N CYS A 112 -2.37 -11.45 4.72
CA CYS A 112 -3.29 -12.55 4.43
C CYS A 112 -4.59 -12.01 3.82
N ASP A 113 -5.45 -12.90 3.36
CA ASP A 113 -6.82 -12.52 2.99
C ASP A 113 -7.53 -11.83 4.17
N LEU A 114 -8.38 -10.85 3.89
CA LEU A 114 -9.09 -10.08 4.93
C LEU A 114 -10.06 -10.92 5.77
N ALA A 115 -10.37 -12.14 5.35
CA ALA A 115 -11.12 -13.10 6.16
C ALA A 115 -10.31 -13.67 7.34
N GLN A 116 -8.99 -13.47 7.33
CA GLN A 116 -8.08 -13.92 8.39
C GLN A 116 -7.55 -12.71 9.18
N GLU A 117 -7.11 -12.98 10.41
CA GLU A 117 -6.44 -11.97 11.23
C GLU A 117 -5.10 -11.58 10.58
N GLN A 118 -4.90 -10.28 10.40
CA GLN A 118 -3.65 -9.76 9.87
C GLN A 118 -2.54 -9.84 10.92
N SER A 119 -1.33 -10.13 10.47
CA SER A 119 -0.17 -10.16 11.36
C SER A 119 0.02 -8.81 12.05
N SER A 120 0.19 -8.82 13.36
CA SER A 120 0.52 -7.64 14.15
C SER A 120 2.01 -7.29 14.10
N SER A 121 2.86 -8.20 13.61
CA SER A 121 4.31 -7.98 13.47
C SER A 121 4.76 -8.03 12.01
N PRO A 122 5.71 -7.17 11.62
CA PRO A 122 6.33 -7.23 10.30
C PRO A 122 7.23 -8.47 10.17
N GLU A 123 7.37 -8.98 8.95
CA GLU A 123 8.29 -10.08 8.61
C GLU A 123 9.75 -9.62 8.71
N LEU A 124 10.02 -8.38 8.29
CA LEU A 124 11.34 -7.77 8.31
C LEU A 124 11.23 -6.29 8.66
N THR A 125 12.17 -5.78 9.46
CA THR A 125 12.34 -4.35 9.71
C THR A 125 13.75 -3.96 9.31
N LEU A 126 13.87 -3.05 8.34
CA LEU A 126 15.13 -2.47 7.89
C LEU A 126 15.31 -1.08 8.52
N ARG A 127 16.56 -0.75 8.83
CA ARG A 127 16.94 0.54 9.43
C ARG A 127 18.02 1.22 8.58
N PRO A 128 17.63 1.98 7.54
CA PRO A 128 18.56 2.70 6.68
C PRO A 128 19.52 3.66 7.39
N GLY A 129 19.15 4.18 8.56
CA GLY A 129 20.00 5.05 9.37
C GLY A 129 20.31 6.41 8.72
N GLN A 130 19.41 6.90 7.85
CA GLN A 130 19.58 8.12 7.06
C GLN A 130 18.53 9.20 7.36
N GLY A 131 17.83 9.07 8.48
CA GLY A 131 16.74 9.96 8.88
C GLY A 131 15.39 9.54 8.30
N ARG A 132 14.47 10.51 8.25
CA ARG A 132 13.11 10.33 7.73
C ARG A 132 13.13 9.75 6.31
N LEU A 133 12.38 8.67 6.14
CA LEU A 133 12.18 8.03 4.84
C LEU A 133 11.02 8.69 4.11
N GLU A 134 11.18 8.91 2.82
CA GLU A 134 10.17 9.54 1.96
C GLU A 134 9.57 8.57 0.95
N LEU A 135 10.35 7.57 0.50
CA LEU A 135 9.98 6.68 -0.59
C LEU A 135 10.46 5.24 -0.34
N VAL A 136 9.66 4.28 -0.79
CA VAL A 136 10.02 2.86 -0.85
C VAL A 136 9.46 2.24 -2.12
N LEU A 137 10.29 1.53 -2.88
CA LEU A 137 9.89 0.93 -4.16
C LEU A 137 10.51 -0.44 -4.33
N PHE A 138 9.71 -1.44 -4.70
CA PHE A 138 10.23 -2.72 -5.14
C PHE A 138 10.82 -2.61 -6.54
N HIS A 139 11.93 -3.30 -6.76
CA HIS A 139 12.50 -3.38 -8.10
C HIS A 139 11.57 -4.18 -9.02
N PRO A 140 11.19 -3.66 -10.20
CA PRO A 140 10.17 -4.26 -11.05
C PRO A 140 10.60 -5.58 -11.72
N THR A 141 11.91 -5.85 -11.82
CA THR A 141 12.44 -7.00 -12.57
C THR A 141 13.33 -7.94 -11.75
N SER A 142 13.60 -7.61 -10.48
CA SER A 142 14.45 -8.44 -9.61
C SER A 142 13.79 -8.60 -8.26
N SER A 143 13.54 -9.84 -7.87
CA SER A 143 12.91 -10.14 -6.59
C SER A 143 13.81 -9.77 -5.42
N GLY A 144 13.19 -9.25 -4.36
CA GLY A 144 13.85 -8.93 -3.09
C GLY A 144 14.75 -7.70 -3.11
N LEU A 145 14.74 -6.88 -4.17
CA LEU A 145 15.42 -5.59 -4.16
C LEU A 145 14.42 -4.47 -3.85
N LEU A 146 14.79 -3.61 -2.91
CA LEU A 146 14.06 -2.41 -2.50
C LEU A 146 14.93 -1.18 -2.70
N ALA A 147 14.38 -0.16 -3.36
CA ALA A 147 14.93 1.19 -3.36
C ALA A 147 14.27 1.98 -2.23
N VAL A 148 15.09 2.62 -1.39
CA VAL A 148 14.63 3.42 -0.25
C VAL A 148 15.18 4.82 -0.38
N GLY A 149 14.29 5.81 -0.40
CA GLY A 149 14.65 7.23 -0.45
C GLY A 149 14.47 7.89 0.91
N ALA A 150 15.51 8.56 1.38
CA ALA A 150 15.48 9.45 2.54
C ALA A 150 15.73 10.89 2.07
N THR A 151 15.52 11.87 2.96
CA THR A 151 15.66 13.31 2.63
C THR A 151 17.02 13.66 1.99
N LYS A 152 18.10 12.95 2.34
CA LYS A 152 19.47 13.27 1.92
C LYS A 152 20.19 12.14 1.19
N SER A 153 19.55 11.01 0.97
CA SER A 153 20.20 9.84 0.38
C SER A 153 19.18 8.86 -0.22
N ALA A 154 19.66 8.03 -1.12
CA ALA A 154 18.92 6.89 -1.65
C ALA A 154 19.78 5.64 -1.48
N GLN A 155 19.17 4.54 -1.06
CA GLN A 155 19.84 3.27 -0.81
C GLN A 155 19.10 2.14 -1.52
N ILE A 156 19.85 1.12 -1.92
CA ILE A 156 19.29 -0.14 -2.43
C ILE A 156 19.51 -1.21 -1.35
N TRP A 157 18.44 -1.93 -1.04
CA TRP A 157 18.39 -2.96 -0.02
C TRP A 157 18.04 -4.30 -0.66
N ASP A 158 18.73 -5.35 -0.24
CA ASP A 158 18.35 -6.73 -0.54
C ASP A 158 17.61 -7.31 0.68
N THR A 159 16.36 -7.72 0.48
CA THR A 159 15.49 -8.25 1.53
C THR A 159 15.78 -9.71 1.83
N ASN A 160 16.48 -10.42 0.95
CA ASN A 160 16.89 -11.81 1.16
C ASN A 160 18.18 -11.89 1.96
N CYS A 161 19.07 -10.91 1.80
CA CYS A 161 20.24 -10.75 2.65
C CYS A 161 19.84 -10.14 3.99
N GLN A 162 19.32 -10.98 4.90
CA GLN A 162 19.33 -10.64 6.31
C GLN A 162 20.78 -10.60 6.77
N GLU A 163 21.40 -9.42 6.72
CA GLU A 163 22.64 -9.22 7.45
C GLU A 163 22.29 -9.39 8.93
N LEU A 164 22.72 -10.50 9.50
CA LEU A 164 22.59 -10.83 10.92
C LEU A 164 23.38 -9.77 11.71
N THR A 165 22.78 -8.61 11.97
CA THR A 165 23.24 -7.75 13.05
C THR A 165 22.81 -8.40 14.35
N GLY A 166 23.70 -9.25 14.87
CA GLY A 166 23.70 -9.69 16.26
C GLY A 166 24.12 -8.60 17.22
#